data_AF-A0A833FZP9-F1
#
_entry.id   AF-A0A833FZP9-F1
#
_cell.length_a   1.000
_cell.length_b   1.000
_cell.length_c   1.000
_cell.angle_alpha   90.00
_cell.angle_beta   90.00
_cell.angle_gamma   90.00
#
_symmetry.space_group_name_H-M   'P 1'
#
loop_
_entity.id
_entity.type
_entity.pdbx_description
1 polymer ?
#
loop_
_entity_poly.entity_id
_entity_poly.type
_entity_poly.pdbx_seq_one_letter_code
_entity_poly.pdbx_strand_id
1 'polypeptide(L)'
;VAAKRLKRPVKWIAERNEHFLGDAQGRDNVTTAKLALDEKGRFLALDVDLVADLGAYLSCYAPFIPFIGAGMSPGVYDLPACFIRVRAAYTNTVPVDAYRGAGRPEAAYVLERLVDVAARETGVAPDRLRKLNFIKPKAMPYVTQTGKAYDSGEFAAHMERAQAIADWAGFNKRLARSKKAGKLRGIGFATYIEACGNNGPETATIVLEKDGSVTVPIGSQSTGQGHHTAYAQIVADHLGLPPERVNVIQGDTDLIRTGMGTGGSSSIPCGGASLDAATRKLVKNLKDLAADMLEAGPGDLEIADGHVRVAGTDRAVSLADIAKSPKAKPELLRTE
;
A
#
# COMPACT_ATOMS: atom_id res chain seq x y z
N VAL A 1 1.20 -18.26 -28.14
CA VAL A 1 1.53 -19.35 -29.10
C VAL A 1 0.49 -19.52 -30.21
N ALA A 2 -0.79 -19.78 -29.89
CA ALA A 2 -1.84 -20.04 -30.89
C ALA A 2 -1.98 -18.93 -31.94
N ALA A 3 -2.07 -17.66 -31.52
CA ALA A 3 -2.16 -16.51 -32.43
C ALA A 3 -1.01 -16.43 -33.45
N LYS A 4 0.24 -16.73 -33.02
CA LYS A 4 1.42 -16.76 -33.90
C LYS A 4 1.33 -17.84 -34.97
N ARG A 5 0.83 -19.03 -34.61
CA ARG A 5 0.68 -20.16 -35.55
C ARG A 5 -0.45 -19.91 -36.55
N LEU A 6 -1.57 -19.35 -36.10
CA LEU A 6 -2.74 -19.09 -36.93
C LEU A 6 -2.65 -17.77 -37.71
N LYS A 7 -1.69 -16.89 -37.37
CA LYS A 7 -1.57 -15.52 -37.89
C LYS A 7 -2.87 -14.72 -37.77
N ARG A 8 -3.63 -14.95 -36.70
CA ARG A 8 -4.92 -14.30 -36.41
C ARG A 8 -5.05 -14.02 -34.92
N PRO A 9 -5.82 -12.99 -34.50
CA PRO A 9 -6.16 -12.78 -33.10
C PRO A 9 -6.83 -14.01 -32.50
N VAL A 10 -6.44 -14.38 -31.27
CA VAL A 10 -7.05 -15.46 -30.49
C VAL A 10 -7.46 -14.88 -29.14
N LYS A 11 -8.73 -15.02 -28.81
CA LYS A 11 -9.29 -14.59 -27.52
C LYS A 11 -9.46 -15.82 -26.62
N TRP A 12 -8.99 -15.72 -25.38
CA TRP A 12 -9.25 -16.70 -24.33
C TRP A 12 -9.92 -16.00 -23.16
N ILE A 13 -11.00 -16.60 -22.65
CA ILE A 13 -11.70 -16.16 -21.44
C ILE A 13 -12.04 -17.44 -20.69
N ALA A 14 -11.61 -17.55 -19.45
CA ALA A 14 -11.96 -18.67 -18.58
C ALA A 14 -13.38 -18.52 -18.01
N GLU A 15 -14.08 -19.63 -17.87
CA GLU A 15 -15.27 -19.71 -17.02
C GLU A 15 -14.90 -19.70 -15.53
N ARG A 16 -15.90 -19.43 -14.67
CA ARG A 16 -15.67 -19.37 -13.21
C ARG A 16 -15.13 -20.69 -12.65
N ASN A 17 -15.61 -21.82 -13.13
CA ASN A 17 -15.14 -23.14 -12.70
C ASN A 17 -13.68 -23.38 -13.12
N GLU A 18 -13.32 -23.00 -14.36
CA GLU A 18 -11.93 -23.09 -14.82
C GLU A 18 -11.00 -22.20 -13.99
N HIS A 19 -11.45 -21.01 -13.60
CA HIS A 19 -10.66 -20.12 -12.72
C HIS A 19 -10.41 -20.74 -11.34
N PHE A 20 -11.40 -21.35 -10.69
CA PHE A 20 -11.19 -22.03 -9.40
C PHE A 20 -10.30 -23.27 -9.49
N LEU A 21 -10.29 -23.94 -10.65
CA LEU A 21 -9.56 -25.18 -10.87
C LEU A 21 -8.17 -25.00 -11.50
N GLY A 22 -7.90 -23.85 -12.12
CA GLY A 22 -6.70 -23.65 -12.94
C GLY A 22 -5.89 -22.39 -12.64
N ASP A 23 -6.43 -21.46 -11.85
CA ASP A 23 -5.69 -20.29 -11.37
C ASP A 23 -4.98 -20.60 -10.03
N ALA A 24 -4.34 -19.60 -9.44
CA ALA A 24 -3.69 -19.74 -8.15
C ALA A 24 -4.65 -19.60 -6.95
N GLN A 25 -4.34 -20.31 -5.86
CA GLN A 25 -4.98 -20.13 -4.55
C GLN A 25 -4.13 -19.22 -3.64
N GLY A 26 -4.60 -18.93 -2.43
CA GLY A 26 -3.88 -18.08 -1.48
C GLY A 26 -3.87 -18.65 -0.06
N ARG A 27 -2.88 -18.23 0.73
CA ARG A 27 -2.69 -18.56 2.15
C ARG A 27 -2.04 -19.91 2.41
N ASP A 28 -2.86 -20.95 2.45
CA ASP A 28 -2.60 -22.35 2.84
C ASP A 28 -1.35 -22.61 3.72
N ASN A 29 -1.40 -22.10 4.96
CA ASN A 29 -0.35 -22.29 5.95
C ASN A 29 -0.87 -23.10 7.14
N VAL A 30 -0.07 -24.07 7.58
CA VAL A 30 -0.21 -24.71 8.89
C VAL A 30 0.83 -24.09 9.82
N THR A 31 0.38 -23.40 10.86
CA THR A 31 1.28 -22.66 11.76
C THR A 31 1.07 -23.06 13.21
N THR A 32 2.18 -23.38 13.88
CA THR A 32 2.25 -23.49 15.35
C THR A 32 3.01 -22.27 15.86
N ALA A 33 2.46 -21.59 16.86
CA ALA A 33 3.11 -20.42 17.45
C ALA A 33 3.02 -20.45 18.97
N LYS A 34 4.04 -19.93 19.64
CA LYS A 34 4.15 -19.84 21.10
C LYS A 34 4.61 -18.44 21.48
N LEU A 35 3.99 -17.89 22.52
CA LEU A 35 4.32 -16.59 23.08
C LEU A 35 4.74 -16.79 24.53
N ALA A 36 5.95 -16.34 24.86
CA ALA A 36 6.43 -16.33 26.25
C ALA A 36 6.09 -14.99 26.90
N LEU A 37 5.60 -15.03 28.14
CA LEU A 37 5.26 -13.85 28.93
C LEU A 37 5.92 -13.91 30.32
N ASP A 38 6.25 -12.75 30.88
CA ASP A 38 6.58 -12.65 32.31
C ASP A 38 5.32 -12.60 33.19
N GLU A 39 5.50 -12.63 34.52
CA GLU A 39 4.41 -12.56 35.50
C GLU A 39 3.57 -11.27 35.41
N LYS A 40 4.10 -10.21 34.77
CA LYS A 40 3.41 -8.93 34.57
C LYS A 40 2.69 -8.88 33.23
N GLY A 41 2.77 -9.94 32.42
CA GLY A 41 2.18 -10.03 31.09
C GLY A 41 3.03 -9.37 29.99
N ARG A 42 4.31 -9.07 30.24
CA ARG A 42 5.21 -8.56 29.20
C ARG A 42 5.66 -9.70 28.30
N PHE A 43 5.70 -9.46 26.99
CA PHE A 43 6.14 -10.43 26.02
C PHE A 43 7.66 -10.56 26.05
N LEU A 44 8.14 -11.80 26.09
CA LEU A 44 9.56 -12.13 26.20
C LEU A 44 10.11 -12.72 24.90
N ALA A 45 9.37 -13.62 24.28
CA ALA A 45 9.78 -14.29 23.06
C ALA A 45 8.60 -14.78 22.23
N LEU A 46 8.77 -14.81 20.91
CA LEU A 46 7.84 -15.41 19.95
C LEU A 46 8.55 -16.54 19.18
N ASP A 47 7.99 -17.76 19.23
CA ASP A 47 8.45 -18.93 18.47
C ASP A 47 7.36 -19.32 17.46
N VAL A 48 7.69 -19.34 16.17
CA VAL A 48 6.76 -19.65 15.07
C VAL A 48 7.34 -20.76 14.19
N ASP A 49 6.57 -21.84 14.01
CA ASP A 49 6.85 -22.92 13.07
C ASP A 49 5.73 -23.00 12.04
N LEU A 50 6.05 -22.63 10.80
CA LEU A 50 5.11 -22.54 9.69
C LEU A 50 5.48 -23.55 8.60
N VAL A 51 4.47 -24.28 8.13
CA VAL A 51 4.52 -25.09 6.91
C VAL A 51 3.58 -24.45 5.89
N ALA A 52 4.12 -23.96 4.79
CA ALA A 52 3.36 -23.40 3.67
C ALA A 52 3.16 -24.48 2.60
N ASP A 53 1.91 -24.68 2.17
CA ASP A 53 1.62 -25.40 0.93
C ASP A 53 1.87 -24.46 -0.26
N LEU A 54 2.65 -24.93 -1.23
CA LEU A 54 2.96 -24.18 -2.47
C LEU A 54 2.17 -24.69 -3.69
N GLY A 55 1.41 -25.77 -3.54
CA GLY A 55 0.77 -26.53 -4.61
C GLY A 55 1.74 -27.41 -5.38
N ALA A 56 1.33 -27.88 -6.56
CA ALA A 56 2.14 -28.80 -7.37
C ALA A 56 3.34 -28.13 -8.06
N TYR A 57 3.26 -26.80 -8.25
CA TYR A 57 4.28 -26.00 -8.94
C TYR A 57 4.39 -24.63 -8.29
N LEU A 58 5.55 -23.99 -8.47
CA LEU A 58 5.76 -22.64 -7.97
C LEU A 58 5.12 -21.60 -8.91
N SER A 59 4.23 -20.79 -8.35
CA SER A 59 3.77 -19.54 -8.95
C SER A 59 4.84 -18.44 -8.84
N CYS A 60 4.53 -17.22 -9.28
CA CYS A 60 5.49 -16.11 -9.27
C CYS A 60 5.96 -15.76 -7.85
N TYR A 61 5.02 -15.68 -6.89
CA TYR A 61 5.35 -15.30 -5.51
C TYR A 61 5.24 -16.45 -4.49
N ALA A 62 4.92 -17.67 -4.91
CA ALA A 62 4.72 -18.84 -4.03
C ALA A 62 5.68 -18.92 -2.83
N PRO A 63 7.01 -19.06 -2.99
CA PRO A 63 7.94 -19.15 -1.86
C PRO A 63 8.20 -17.79 -1.17
N PHE A 64 7.96 -16.68 -1.87
CA PHE A 64 8.18 -15.34 -1.36
C PHE A 64 7.14 -14.97 -0.28
N ILE A 65 5.88 -15.42 -0.46
CA ILE A 65 4.75 -15.17 0.44
C ILE A 65 5.04 -15.58 1.90
N PRO A 66 5.36 -16.84 2.23
CA PRO A 66 5.62 -17.23 3.61
C PRO A 66 6.92 -16.62 4.16
N PHE A 67 7.91 -16.35 3.31
CA PHE A 67 9.16 -15.73 3.71
C PHE A 67 8.97 -14.27 4.16
N ILE A 68 8.29 -13.44 3.37
CA ILE A 68 8.05 -12.05 3.77
C ILE A 68 7.03 -11.94 4.89
N GLY A 69 6.03 -12.83 4.92
CA GLY A 69 5.05 -12.92 5.99
C GLY A 69 5.70 -13.21 7.34
N ALA A 70 6.60 -14.20 7.38
CA ALA A 70 7.39 -14.51 8.57
C ALA A 70 8.16 -13.28 9.10
N GLY A 71 8.69 -12.44 8.22
CA GLY A 71 9.33 -11.19 8.61
C GLY A 71 8.42 -10.21 9.38
N MET A 72 7.11 -10.34 9.30
CA MET A 72 6.13 -9.48 9.98
C MET A 72 5.54 -10.10 11.25
N SER A 73 5.97 -11.32 11.64
CA SER A 73 5.43 -12.03 12.83
C SER A 73 5.54 -11.27 14.16
N PRO A 74 6.52 -10.38 14.40
CA PRO A 74 6.52 -9.55 15.62
C PRO A 74 5.34 -8.57 15.70
N GLY A 75 4.73 -8.22 14.56
CA GLY A 75 3.60 -7.29 14.48
C GLY A 75 3.90 -5.94 15.12
N VAL A 76 2.96 -5.44 15.94
CA VAL A 76 3.06 -4.13 16.60
C VAL A 76 3.64 -4.21 18.02
N TYR A 77 4.15 -5.37 18.42
CA TYR A 77 4.58 -5.62 19.80
C TYR A 77 6.10 -5.51 19.96
N ASP A 78 6.51 -4.97 21.10
CA ASP A 78 7.90 -4.94 21.54
C ASP A 78 8.26 -6.33 22.08
N LEU A 79 8.90 -7.13 21.23
CA LEU A 79 9.19 -8.54 21.45
C LEU A 79 10.71 -8.76 21.48
N PRO A 80 11.35 -8.92 22.65
CA PRO A 80 12.81 -8.96 22.74
C PRO A 80 13.49 -10.06 21.92
N ALA A 81 12.84 -11.21 21.76
CA ALA A 81 13.34 -12.35 20.98
C ALA A 81 12.27 -12.91 20.03
N CYS A 82 12.70 -13.31 18.83
CA CYS A 82 11.84 -14.00 17.88
C CYS A 82 12.62 -15.11 17.17
N PHE A 83 12.03 -16.30 17.10
CA PHE A 83 12.52 -17.42 16.30
C PHE A 83 11.42 -17.87 15.34
N ILE A 84 11.74 -17.97 14.06
CA ILE A 84 10.76 -18.33 13.03
C ILE A 84 11.37 -19.37 12.09
N ARG A 85 10.70 -20.51 11.97
CA ARG A 85 11.00 -21.54 11.00
C ARG A 85 9.92 -21.57 9.93
N VAL A 86 10.33 -21.42 8.67
CA VAL A 86 9.46 -21.57 7.50
C VAL A 86 9.86 -22.82 6.74
N ARG A 87 8.89 -23.71 6.50
CA ARG A 87 9.02 -24.89 5.64
C ARG A 87 8.01 -24.77 4.51
N ALA A 88 8.41 -25.21 3.33
CA ALA A 88 7.54 -25.26 2.16
C ALA A 88 7.30 -26.72 1.77
N ALA A 89 6.08 -27.04 1.35
CA ALA A 89 5.71 -28.35 0.85
C ALA A 89 5.11 -28.22 -0.55
N TYR A 90 5.44 -29.17 -1.42
CA TYR A 90 4.69 -29.39 -2.66
C TYR A 90 3.55 -30.36 -2.39
N THR A 91 2.38 -30.10 -2.97
CA THR A 91 1.19 -30.96 -2.85
C THR A 91 0.48 -31.11 -4.18
N ASN A 92 -0.51 -32.02 -4.27
CA ASN A 92 -1.29 -32.23 -5.49
C ASN A 92 -2.45 -31.24 -5.63
N THR A 93 -2.18 -29.95 -5.45
CA THR A 93 -3.15 -28.84 -5.60
C THR A 93 -2.67 -27.83 -6.65
N VAL A 94 -3.53 -26.88 -7.03
CA VAL A 94 -3.12 -25.75 -7.87
C VAL A 94 -2.09 -24.88 -7.13
N PRO A 95 -1.23 -24.14 -7.83
CA PRO A 95 -0.23 -23.28 -7.18
C PRO A 95 -0.85 -22.27 -6.20
N VAL A 96 -0.11 -21.94 -5.14
CA VAL A 96 -0.45 -20.81 -4.26
C VAL A 96 0.25 -19.55 -4.75
N ASP A 97 -0.44 -18.42 -4.81
CA ASP A 97 0.13 -17.10 -5.12
C ASP A 97 -0.47 -16.00 -4.24
N ALA A 98 -0.01 -14.77 -4.45
CA ALA A 98 -0.29 -13.64 -3.61
C ALA A 98 -1.76 -13.21 -3.71
N TYR A 99 -2.54 -13.56 -2.70
CA TYR A 99 -3.79 -12.86 -2.39
C TYR A 99 -3.52 -11.77 -1.35
N ARG A 100 -4.12 -10.58 -1.48
CA ARG A 100 -3.87 -9.33 -0.71
C ARG A 100 -3.03 -9.51 0.57
N GLY A 101 -1.84 -8.91 0.62
CA GLY A 101 -0.97 -8.85 1.81
C GLY A 101 0.20 -9.86 1.82
N ALA A 102 0.12 -10.94 1.02
CA ALA A 102 1.20 -11.89 0.78
C ALA A 102 1.95 -12.33 2.07
N GLY A 103 1.33 -13.17 2.89
CA GLY A 103 1.93 -13.73 4.11
C GLY A 103 1.76 -12.86 5.36
N ARG A 104 1.57 -11.55 5.19
CA ARG A 104 1.38 -10.60 6.31
C ARG A 104 0.04 -10.77 7.02
N PRO A 105 -1.10 -11.00 6.32
CA PRO A 105 -2.34 -11.36 6.98
C PRO A 105 -2.22 -12.63 7.81
N GLU A 106 -1.46 -13.62 7.34
CA GLU A 106 -1.22 -14.88 8.04
C GLU A 106 -0.41 -14.64 9.32
N ALA A 107 0.65 -13.83 9.25
CA ALA A 107 1.44 -13.42 10.41
C ALA A 107 0.60 -12.65 11.43
N ALA A 108 -0.16 -11.65 10.98
CA ALA A 108 -1.05 -10.85 11.83
C ALA A 108 -2.15 -11.71 12.46
N TYR A 109 -2.74 -12.62 11.69
CA TYR A 109 -3.77 -13.55 12.18
C TYR A 109 -3.22 -14.44 13.29
N VAL A 110 -2.07 -15.08 13.07
CA VAL A 110 -1.44 -15.97 14.06
C VAL A 110 -1.10 -15.19 15.33
N LEU A 111 -0.46 -14.03 15.20
CA LEU A 111 -0.04 -13.22 16.34
C LEU A 111 -1.24 -12.71 17.16
N GLU A 112 -2.24 -12.10 16.52
CA GLU A 112 -3.39 -11.55 17.24
C GLU A 112 -4.24 -12.63 17.90
N ARG A 113 -4.36 -13.80 17.27
CA ARG A 113 -5.00 -14.97 17.88
C ARG A 113 -4.22 -15.47 19.08
N LEU A 114 -2.89 -15.52 19.00
CA LEU A 114 -2.02 -15.95 20.08
C LEU A 114 -2.07 -15.00 21.28
N VAL A 115 -2.13 -13.69 21.04
CA VAL A 115 -2.33 -12.68 22.10
C VAL A 115 -3.70 -12.86 22.79
N ASP A 116 -4.76 -13.16 22.04
CA ASP A 116 -6.07 -13.48 22.62
C ASP A 116 -6.06 -14.77 23.44
N VAL A 117 -5.30 -15.80 23.03
CA VAL A 117 -5.09 -17.02 23.81
C VAL A 117 -4.35 -16.70 25.11
N ALA A 118 -3.24 -15.96 25.04
CA ALA A 118 -2.48 -15.55 26.21
C ALA A 118 -3.31 -14.72 27.20
N ALA A 119 -4.15 -13.81 26.70
CA ALA A 119 -5.09 -13.05 27.53
C ALA A 119 -6.07 -13.95 28.29
N ARG A 120 -6.61 -14.99 27.63
CA ARG A 120 -7.53 -15.95 28.27
C ARG A 120 -6.83 -16.82 29.31
N GLU A 121 -5.62 -17.28 29.03
CA GLU A 121 -4.85 -18.13 29.95
C GLU A 121 -4.36 -17.38 31.18
N THR A 122 -3.96 -16.11 31.01
CA THR A 122 -3.46 -15.26 32.11
C THR A 122 -4.56 -14.51 32.86
N GLY A 123 -5.78 -14.45 32.31
CA GLY A 123 -6.88 -13.65 32.84
C GLY A 123 -6.74 -12.14 32.66
N VAL A 124 -5.69 -11.68 31.96
CA VAL A 124 -5.50 -10.26 31.64
C VAL A 124 -6.45 -9.88 30.51
N ALA A 125 -7.10 -8.71 30.62
CA ALA A 125 -7.95 -8.21 29.55
C ALA A 125 -7.17 -8.06 28.22
N PRO A 126 -7.73 -8.49 27.07
CA PRO A 126 -6.99 -8.59 25.81
C PRO A 126 -6.48 -7.24 25.29
N ASP A 127 -7.20 -6.15 25.53
CA ASP A 127 -6.79 -4.79 25.20
C ASP A 127 -5.67 -4.28 26.12
N ARG A 128 -5.76 -4.58 27.42
CA ARG A 128 -4.70 -4.26 28.39
C ARG A 128 -3.40 -4.99 28.06
N LEU A 129 -3.48 -6.28 27.73
CA LEU A 129 -2.32 -7.08 27.37
C LEU A 129 -1.61 -6.53 26.13
N ARG A 130 -2.39 -6.11 25.12
CA ARG A 130 -1.84 -5.47 23.92
C ARG A 130 -1.18 -4.12 24.23
N LYS A 131 -1.87 -3.23 24.94
CA LYS A 131 -1.35 -1.90 25.30
C LYS A 131 -0.04 -1.96 26.09
N LEU A 132 0.07 -2.96 26.98
CA LEU A 132 1.29 -3.20 27.75
C LEU A 132 2.49 -3.45 26.81
N ASN A 133 2.27 -4.21 25.74
CA ASN A 133 3.31 -4.74 24.87
C ASN A 133 3.48 -3.99 23.54
N PHE A 134 2.65 -3.00 23.21
CA PHE A 134 2.87 -2.21 21.99
C PHE A 134 4.21 -1.47 22.02
N ILE A 135 4.88 -1.47 20.86
CA ILE A 135 6.01 -0.58 20.56
C ILE A 135 5.55 0.87 20.80
N LYS A 136 6.38 1.66 21.46
CA LYS A 136 6.04 3.05 21.82
C LYS A 136 6.37 4.00 20.67
N PRO A 137 5.62 5.09 20.48
CA PRO A 137 5.89 6.07 19.42
C PRO A 137 7.31 6.64 19.47
N LYS A 138 7.80 6.91 20.69
CA LYS A 138 9.17 7.40 20.94
C LYS A 138 10.29 6.43 20.52
N ALA A 139 9.96 5.18 20.20
CA ALA A 139 10.92 4.18 19.75
C ALA A 139 11.05 4.14 18.22
N MET A 140 10.28 4.96 17.48
CA MET A 140 10.35 5.04 16.03
C MET A 140 11.54 5.91 15.55
N PRO A 141 12.24 5.54 14.47
CA PRO A 141 12.07 4.30 13.71
C PRO A 141 12.49 3.06 14.52
N TYR A 142 11.70 2.00 14.45
CA TYR A 142 11.91 0.77 15.23
C TYR A 142 12.29 -0.39 14.33
N VAL A 143 13.42 -1.05 14.60
CA VAL A 143 13.83 -2.26 13.87
C VAL A 143 13.45 -3.49 14.67
N THR A 144 12.58 -4.33 14.09
CA THR A 144 12.18 -5.60 14.71
C THR A 144 13.31 -6.62 14.71
N GLN A 145 13.14 -7.66 15.51
CA GLN A 145 14.04 -8.82 15.62
C GLN A 145 14.11 -9.62 14.31
N THR A 146 13.15 -9.43 13.42
CA THR A 146 13.12 -9.97 12.05
C THR A 146 13.73 -9.01 11.02
N GLY A 147 14.30 -7.88 11.45
CA GLY A 147 15.01 -6.91 10.61
C GLY A 147 14.09 -5.95 9.84
N LYS A 148 12.81 -5.84 10.20
CA LYS A 148 11.89 -4.87 9.56
C LYS A 148 11.98 -3.53 10.25
N ALA A 149 12.24 -2.48 9.49
CA ALA A 149 12.23 -1.11 9.97
C ALA A 149 10.82 -0.53 9.86
N TYR A 150 10.25 -0.10 10.98
CA TYR A 150 9.00 0.63 11.05
C TYR A 150 9.30 2.12 11.10
N ASP A 151 8.68 2.88 10.20
CA ASP A 151 8.90 4.30 10.02
C ASP A 151 8.18 5.16 11.07
N SER A 152 6.97 4.76 11.46
CA SER A 152 6.11 5.47 12.39
C SER A 152 5.09 4.51 13.04
N GLY A 153 4.47 4.94 14.15
CA GLY A 153 3.37 4.17 14.74
C GLY A 153 2.85 4.70 16.08
N GLU A 154 1.54 4.94 16.12
CA GLU A 154 0.76 5.35 17.30
C GLU A 154 -0.23 4.23 17.69
N PHE A 155 0.26 3.00 17.86
CA PHE A 155 -0.57 1.79 17.96
C PHE A 155 -1.59 1.82 19.11
N ALA A 156 -1.18 2.31 20.28
CA ALA A 156 -2.07 2.46 21.43
C ALA A 156 -3.19 3.46 21.14
N ALA A 157 -2.88 4.60 20.52
CA ALA A 157 -3.85 5.63 20.20
C ALA A 157 -4.87 5.14 19.15
N HIS A 158 -4.43 4.38 18.15
CA HIS A 158 -5.32 3.75 17.16
C HIS A 158 -6.26 2.73 17.82
N MET A 159 -5.76 1.91 18.73
CA MET A 159 -6.60 0.99 19.50
C MET A 159 -7.66 1.74 20.32
N GLU A 160 -7.25 2.77 21.08
CA GLU A 160 -8.15 3.56 21.92
C GLU A 160 -9.23 4.26 21.09
N ARG A 161 -8.85 4.81 19.93
CA ARG A 161 -9.81 5.42 19.00
C ARG A 161 -10.82 4.40 18.47
N ALA A 162 -10.36 3.22 18.06
CA ALA A 162 -11.24 2.14 17.59
C ALA A 162 -12.19 1.67 18.69
N GLN A 163 -11.70 1.54 19.93
CA GLN A 163 -12.52 1.16 21.09
C GLN A 163 -13.62 2.19 21.39
N ALA A 164 -13.31 3.49 21.28
CA ALA A 164 -14.29 4.55 21.47
C ALA A 164 -15.39 4.50 20.40
N ILE A 165 -15.04 4.33 19.13
CA ILE A 165 -16.02 4.20 18.02
C ILE A 165 -16.89 2.96 18.20
N ALA A 166 -16.29 1.84 18.63
CA ALA A 166 -16.98 0.55 18.74
C ALA A 166 -17.84 0.40 20.02
N ASP A 167 -17.88 1.43 20.89
CA ASP A 167 -18.47 1.36 22.24
C ASP A 167 -17.95 0.11 23.00
N TRP A 168 -16.63 0.00 23.11
CA TRP A 168 -15.97 -1.13 23.76
C TRP A 168 -16.45 -1.29 25.22
N ALA A 169 -16.52 -0.18 25.96
CA ALA A 169 -16.98 -0.17 27.36
C ALA A 169 -18.45 -0.64 27.51
N GLY A 170 -19.32 -0.34 26.54
CA GLY A 170 -20.71 -0.80 26.53
C GLY A 170 -20.91 -2.27 26.12
N PHE A 171 -19.85 -3.02 25.81
CA PHE A 171 -19.96 -4.41 25.34
C PHE A 171 -20.73 -5.31 26.31
N ASN A 172 -20.50 -5.23 27.62
CA ASN A 172 -21.17 -6.08 28.60
C ASN A 172 -22.70 -5.90 28.60
N LYS A 173 -23.18 -4.66 28.43
CA LYS A 173 -24.62 -4.36 28.29
C LYS A 173 -25.17 -4.98 27.00
N ARG A 174 -24.42 -4.93 25.90
CA ARG A 174 -24.78 -5.57 24.63
C ARG A 174 -24.78 -7.10 24.76
N LEU A 175 -23.81 -7.69 25.45
CA LEU A 175 -23.72 -9.13 25.68
C LEU A 175 -24.93 -9.63 26.49
N ALA A 176 -25.28 -8.96 27.58
CA ALA A 176 -26.44 -9.31 28.40
C ALA A 176 -27.75 -9.28 27.58
N ARG A 177 -27.91 -8.27 26.70
CA ARG A 177 -29.07 -8.19 25.79
C ARG A 177 -29.13 -9.37 24.82
N SER A 178 -28.01 -9.78 24.22
CA SER A 178 -27.97 -10.96 23.34
C SER A 178 -28.31 -12.24 24.08
N LYS A 179 -27.76 -12.42 25.30
CA LYS A 179 -28.03 -13.60 26.13
C LYS A 179 -29.52 -13.74 26.45
N LYS A 180 -30.19 -12.65 26.82
CA LYS A 180 -31.65 -12.63 27.04
C LYS A 180 -32.46 -13.02 25.79
N ALA A 181 -31.92 -12.77 24.60
CA ALA A 181 -32.53 -13.12 23.32
C ALA A 181 -32.09 -14.49 22.78
N GLY A 182 -31.43 -15.33 23.58
CA GLY A 182 -30.94 -16.65 23.15
C GLY A 182 -29.82 -16.62 22.12
N LYS A 183 -29.08 -15.50 22.01
CA LYS A 183 -27.99 -15.31 21.03
C LYS A 183 -26.62 -15.23 21.71
N LEU A 184 -25.60 -15.77 21.02
CA LEU A 184 -24.21 -15.55 21.37
C LEU A 184 -23.73 -14.20 20.81
N ARG A 185 -22.81 -13.55 21.52
CA ARG A 185 -22.17 -12.31 21.08
C ARG A 185 -20.70 -12.33 21.48
N GLY A 186 -19.82 -12.12 20.51
CA GLY A 186 -18.40 -11.86 20.71
C GLY A 186 -18.05 -10.44 20.32
N ILE A 187 -16.91 -9.97 20.81
CA ILE A 187 -16.22 -8.79 20.29
C ILE A 187 -14.77 -9.19 20.06
N GLY A 188 -14.30 -8.96 18.84
CA GLY A 188 -12.93 -9.25 18.43
C GLY A 188 -12.19 -7.93 18.23
N PHE A 189 -10.89 -7.97 18.51
CA PHE A 189 -10.00 -6.85 18.25
C PHE A 189 -8.70 -7.41 17.66
N ALA A 190 -8.15 -6.70 16.68
CA ALA A 190 -6.88 -7.02 16.06
C ALA A 190 -6.15 -5.72 15.76
N THR A 191 -4.86 -5.68 16.06
CA THR A 191 -3.95 -4.61 15.66
C THR A 191 -2.90 -5.22 14.75
N TYR A 192 -2.63 -4.58 13.62
CA TYR A 192 -1.59 -5.04 12.70
C TYR A 192 -0.83 -3.85 12.15
N ILE A 193 0.37 -4.13 11.67
CA ILE A 193 1.19 -3.20 10.90
C ILE A 193 1.42 -3.78 9.52
N GLU A 194 1.36 -2.93 8.51
CA GLU A 194 1.45 -3.31 7.11
C GLU A 194 2.72 -2.72 6.51
N ALA A 195 3.44 -3.53 5.73
CA ALA A 195 4.61 -3.05 4.99
C ALA A 195 4.23 -2.90 3.51
N CYS A 196 3.88 -1.67 3.14
CA CYS A 196 3.51 -1.27 1.78
C CYS A 196 4.73 -0.78 0.98
N GLY A 197 4.57 -0.57 -0.33
CA GLY A 197 5.61 0.09 -1.15
C GLY A 197 6.74 -0.81 -1.64
N ASN A 198 6.67 -2.12 -1.41
CA ASN A 198 7.79 -3.02 -1.70
C ASN A 198 7.68 -3.74 -3.06
N ASN A 199 7.18 -3.05 -4.10
CA ASN A 199 7.00 -3.62 -5.45
C ASN A 199 8.11 -3.20 -6.44
N GLY A 200 9.17 -2.55 -5.96
CA GLY A 200 10.25 -2.03 -6.80
C GLY A 200 10.03 -0.56 -7.22
N PRO A 201 10.97 -0.02 -8.02
CA PRO A 201 10.88 1.36 -8.49
C PRO A 201 9.68 1.55 -9.44
N GLU A 202 9.04 2.71 -9.33
CA GLU A 202 7.94 3.13 -10.22
C GLU A 202 8.36 4.41 -10.93
N THR A 203 8.20 4.45 -12.25
CA THR A 203 8.53 5.62 -13.06
C THR A 203 7.25 6.34 -13.42
N ALA A 204 7.20 7.64 -13.13
CA ALA A 204 6.10 8.50 -13.54
C ALA A 204 6.62 9.49 -14.58
N THR A 205 5.88 9.67 -15.67
CA THR A 205 6.14 10.73 -16.64
C THR A 205 5.00 11.73 -16.58
N ILE A 206 5.32 13.02 -16.60
CA ILE A 206 4.34 14.11 -16.71
C ILE A 206 4.62 14.86 -18.01
N VAL A 207 3.59 15.08 -18.82
CA VAL A 207 3.67 15.83 -20.07
C VAL A 207 2.64 16.96 -20.05
N LEU A 208 3.09 18.21 -20.10
CA LEU A 208 2.18 19.35 -20.35
C LEU A 208 1.87 19.44 -21.84
N GLU A 209 0.60 19.33 -22.18
CA GLU A 209 0.10 19.44 -23.55
C GLU A 209 -0.07 20.91 -23.97
N LYS A 210 -0.12 21.15 -25.29
CA LYS A 210 -0.24 22.51 -25.85
C LYS A 210 -1.53 23.24 -25.46
N ASP A 211 -2.59 22.52 -25.09
CA ASP A 211 -3.85 23.11 -24.62
C ASP A 211 -3.85 23.37 -23.10
N GLY A 212 -2.73 23.07 -22.42
CA GLY A 212 -2.56 23.17 -20.97
C GLY A 212 -3.16 22.02 -20.18
N SER A 213 -3.59 20.92 -20.83
CA SER A 213 -3.90 19.66 -20.15
C SER A 213 -2.62 18.88 -19.87
N VAL A 214 -2.70 17.84 -19.06
CA VAL A 214 -1.53 17.06 -18.65
C VAL A 214 -1.76 15.59 -18.92
N THR A 215 -0.81 14.94 -19.59
CA THR A 215 -0.80 13.49 -19.81
C THR A 215 0.19 12.83 -18.86
N VAL A 216 -0.22 11.72 -18.23
CA VAL A 216 0.52 11.01 -17.19
C VAL A 216 0.63 9.51 -17.53
N PRO A 217 1.65 9.10 -18.31
CA PRO A 217 2.00 7.69 -18.46
C PRO A 217 2.65 7.17 -17.18
N ILE A 218 2.13 6.08 -16.61
CA ILE A 218 2.67 5.45 -15.39
C ILE A 218 2.56 3.92 -15.43
N GLY A 219 3.57 3.23 -14.90
CA GLY A 219 3.74 1.79 -15.00
C GLY A 219 2.86 0.94 -14.08
N SER A 220 2.33 1.53 -13.01
CA SER A 220 1.30 0.87 -12.19
C SER A 220 0.01 0.67 -13.01
N GLN A 221 -0.77 -0.36 -12.70
CA GLN A 221 -1.97 -0.70 -13.46
C GLN A 221 -3.19 -0.84 -12.56
N SER A 222 -4.26 -0.12 -12.91
CA SER A 222 -5.48 -0.19 -12.13
C SER A 222 -6.30 -1.43 -12.45
N THR A 223 -6.79 -2.10 -11.40
CA THR A 223 -7.78 -3.18 -11.44
C THR A 223 -8.97 -2.88 -10.52
N GLY A 224 -9.27 -1.60 -10.28
CA GLY A 224 -10.44 -1.14 -9.50
C GLY A 224 -10.16 -0.26 -8.27
N GLN A 225 -8.90 0.03 -7.97
CA GLN A 225 -8.47 0.85 -6.83
C GLN A 225 -8.54 2.38 -7.05
N GLY A 226 -8.90 2.83 -8.26
CA GLY A 226 -9.12 4.27 -8.54
C GLY A 226 -7.85 5.07 -8.84
N HIS A 227 -6.82 4.46 -9.44
CA HIS A 227 -5.56 5.16 -9.77
C HIS A 227 -5.75 6.40 -10.64
N HIS A 228 -6.58 6.30 -11.69
CA HIS A 228 -6.82 7.41 -12.60
C HIS A 228 -7.28 8.67 -11.84
N THR A 229 -8.13 8.52 -10.84
CA THR A 229 -8.59 9.63 -9.99
C THR A 229 -7.49 10.11 -9.05
N ALA A 230 -6.89 9.20 -8.26
CA ALA A 230 -5.92 9.58 -7.24
C ALA A 230 -4.66 10.23 -7.83
N TYR A 231 -4.17 9.72 -8.96
CA TYR A 231 -3.01 10.28 -9.65
C TYR A 231 -3.33 11.61 -10.32
N ALA A 232 -4.51 11.74 -10.93
CA ALA A 232 -4.96 13.01 -11.48
C ALA A 232 -5.02 14.09 -10.39
N GLN A 233 -5.56 13.77 -9.20
CA GLN A 233 -5.62 14.69 -8.06
C GLN A 233 -4.23 15.15 -7.61
N ILE A 234 -3.27 14.24 -7.45
CA ILE A 234 -1.89 14.59 -7.03
C ILE A 234 -1.28 15.60 -8.01
N VAL A 235 -1.36 15.32 -9.31
CA VAL A 235 -0.77 16.19 -10.34
C VAL A 235 -1.52 17.52 -10.46
N ALA A 236 -2.85 17.46 -10.39
CA ALA A 236 -3.74 18.61 -10.45
C ALA A 236 -3.47 19.60 -9.30
N ASP A 237 -3.29 19.11 -8.08
CA ASP A 237 -3.01 19.93 -6.89
C ASP A 237 -1.72 20.74 -7.05
N HIS A 238 -0.67 20.16 -7.65
CA HIS A 238 0.58 20.88 -7.92
C HIS A 238 0.45 21.98 -8.98
N LEU A 239 -0.44 21.78 -9.95
CA LEU A 239 -0.58 22.64 -11.13
C LEU A 239 -1.78 23.59 -11.05
N GLY A 240 -2.57 23.51 -9.98
CA GLY A 240 -3.81 24.26 -9.81
C GLY A 240 -4.85 23.94 -10.89
N LEU A 241 -4.82 22.75 -11.47
CA LEU A 241 -5.75 22.33 -12.51
C LEU A 241 -6.96 21.61 -11.89
N PRO A 242 -8.13 21.58 -12.55
CA PRO A 242 -9.16 20.61 -12.22
C PRO A 242 -8.67 19.19 -12.62
N PRO A 243 -8.92 18.13 -11.83
CA PRO A 243 -8.40 16.78 -12.11
C PRO A 243 -8.80 16.22 -13.48
N GLU A 244 -9.92 16.66 -14.05
CA GLU A 244 -10.41 16.24 -15.38
C GLU A 244 -9.47 16.70 -16.52
N ARG A 245 -8.58 17.65 -16.24
CA ARG A 245 -7.54 18.12 -17.17
C ARG A 245 -6.27 17.27 -17.10
N VAL A 246 -6.24 16.23 -16.27
CA VAL A 246 -5.12 15.29 -16.15
C VAL A 246 -5.55 13.93 -16.69
N ASN A 247 -4.96 13.52 -17.81
CA ASN A 247 -5.18 12.24 -18.46
C ASN A 247 -4.13 11.21 -18.01
N VAL A 248 -4.55 10.22 -17.22
CA VAL A 248 -3.66 9.15 -16.74
C VAL A 248 -3.71 7.97 -17.72
N ILE A 249 -2.54 7.48 -18.14
CA ILE A 249 -2.38 6.35 -19.06
C ILE A 249 -1.69 5.20 -18.33
N GLN A 250 -2.32 4.02 -18.33
CA GLN A 250 -1.81 2.79 -17.72
C GLN A 250 -1.98 1.60 -18.67
N GLY A 251 -1.04 0.65 -18.64
CA GLY A 251 -1.16 -0.63 -19.34
C GLY A 251 -0.79 -0.66 -20.82
N ASP A 252 -0.39 0.47 -21.41
CA ASP A 252 0.16 0.53 -22.76
C ASP A 252 1.70 0.57 -22.72
N THR A 253 2.33 -0.57 -23.02
CA THR A 253 3.79 -0.73 -22.98
C THR A 253 4.52 -0.06 -24.13
N ASP A 254 3.82 0.40 -25.19
CA ASP A 254 4.45 1.21 -26.25
C ASP A 254 4.65 2.66 -25.76
N LEU A 255 3.77 3.13 -24.86
CA LEU A 255 3.84 4.46 -24.25
C LEU A 255 4.61 4.48 -22.93
N ILE A 256 4.62 3.35 -22.21
CA ILE A 256 5.19 3.23 -20.86
C ILE A 256 6.42 2.34 -20.90
N ARG A 257 7.59 2.95 -20.72
CA ARG A 257 8.90 2.29 -20.85
C ARG A 257 9.18 1.25 -19.76
N THR A 258 8.79 1.54 -18.52
CA THR A 258 9.08 0.71 -17.34
C THR A 258 7.93 0.78 -16.34
N GLY A 259 7.74 -0.30 -15.58
CA GLY A 259 6.74 -0.39 -14.53
C GLY A 259 6.75 -1.78 -13.89
N MET A 260 6.49 -1.83 -12.59
CA MET A 260 6.37 -3.11 -11.85
C MET A 260 4.91 -3.56 -11.68
N GLY A 261 3.98 -2.84 -12.33
CA GLY A 261 2.56 -3.04 -12.16
C GLY A 261 2.08 -2.69 -10.76
N THR A 262 0.96 -3.28 -10.35
CA THR A 262 0.35 -3.02 -9.04
C THR A 262 0.40 -4.27 -8.18
N GLY A 263 1.13 -4.17 -7.08
CA GLY A 263 1.22 -5.18 -6.03
C GLY A 263 1.73 -4.57 -4.72
N GLY A 264 1.59 -5.29 -3.60
CA GLY A 264 2.16 -4.88 -2.30
C GLY A 264 1.74 -3.48 -1.82
N SER A 265 0.55 -3.02 -2.20
CA SER A 265 0.04 -1.67 -1.90
C SER A 265 1.03 -0.54 -2.26
N SER A 266 1.76 -0.71 -3.36
CA SER A 266 2.87 0.19 -3.76
C SER A 266 2.46 1.39 -4.59
N SER A 267 1.27 1.39 -5.19
CA SER A 267 0.95 2.37 -6.23
C SER A 267 0.88 3.82 -5.74
N ILE A 268 0.39 4.10 -4.53
CA ILE A 268 0.49 5.45 -3.94
C ILE A 268 1.88 5.68 -3.30
N PRO A 269 2.40 4.80 -2.42
CA PRO A 269 3.70 5.04 -1.79
C PRO A 269 4.86 5.19 -2.77
N CYS A 270 4.85 4.46 -3.88
CA CYS A 270 5.87 4.53 -4.92
C CYS A 270 5.41 5.44 -6.07
N GLY A 271 4.31 5.08 -6.74
CA GLY A 271 3.85 5.82 -7.91
C GLY A 271 3.38 7.24 -7.60
N GLY A 272 2.67 7.45 -6.50
CA GLY A 272 2.30 8.79 -6.03
C GLY A 272 3.51 9.64 -5.68
N ALA A 273 4.53 9.06 -5.04
CA ALA A 273 5.79 9.76 -4.75
C ALA A 273 6.56 10.13 -6.03
N SER A 274 6.63 9.22 -7.02
CA SER A 274 7.23 9.50 -8.31
C SER A 274 6.47 10.61 -9.06
N LEU A 275 5.13 10.63 -8.98
CA LEU A 275 4.31 11.70 -9.55
C LEU A 275 4.57 13.05 -8.89
N ASP A 276 4.60 13.13 -7.56
CA ASP A 276 4.93 14.36 -6.83
C ASP A 276 6.31 14.88 -7.27
N ALA A 277 7.33 14.01 -7.31
CA ALA A 277 8.68 14.39 -7.72
C ALA A 277 8.75 14.90 -9.16
N ALA A 278 8.18 14.16 -10.12
CA ALA A 278 8.17 14.54 -11.53
C ALA A 278 7.35 15.81 -11.78
N THR A 279 6.24 15.99 -11.06
CA THR A 279 5.40 17.19 -11.18
C THR A 279 6.08 18.41 -10.60
N ARG A 280 6.77 18.31 -9.45
CA ARG A 280 7.58 19.41 -8.91
C ARG A 280 8.68 19.87 -9.86
N LYS A 281 9.30 18.93 -10.58
CA LYS A 281 10.28 19.25 -11.64
C LYS A 281 9.62 20.01 -12.79
N LEU A 282 8.41 19.63 -13.20
CA LEU A 282 7.64 20.36 -14.20
C LEU A 282 7.28 21.77 -13.70
N VAL A 283 6.77 21.91 -12.47
CA VAL A 283 6.47 23.21 -11.84
C VAL A 283 7.67 24.14 -11.89
N LYS A 284 8.87 23.63 -11.59
CA LYS A 284 10.11 24.41 -11.69
C LYS A 284 10.36 24.89 -13.13
N ASN A 285 10.30 24.00 -14.12
CA ASN A 285 10.48 24.35 -15.52
C ASN A 285 9.46 25.39 -16.00
N LEU A 286 8.20 25.27 -15.56
CA LEU A 286 7.12 26.21 -15.92
C LEU A 286 7.34 27.59 -15.30
N LYS A 287 7.80 27.67 -14.05
CA LYS A 287 8.19 28.95 -13.43
C LYS A 287 9.37 29.57 -14.16
N ASP A 288 10.38 28.78 -14.53
CA ASP A 288 11.54 29.28 -15.27
C ASP A 288 11.11 29.84 -16.65
N LEU A 289 10.19 29.18 -17.36
CA LEU A 289 9.63 29.67 -18.62
C LEU A 289 8.74 30.92 -18.45
N ALA A 290 7.92 30.95 -17.41
CA ALA A 290 7.01 32.05 -17.13
C ALA A 290 7.74 33.30 -16.62
N ALA A 291 8.88 33.15 -15.94
CA ALA A 291 9.70 34.26 -15.45
C ALA A 291 10.08 35.22 -16.59
N ASP A 292 10.45 34.68 -17.75
CA ASP A 292 10.74 35.47 -18.94
C ASP A 292 9.49 36.18 -19.49
N MET A 293 8.33 35.55 -19.42
CA MET A 293 7.06 36.09 -19.95
C MET A 293 6.47 37.17 -19.04
N LEU A 294 6.70 37.05 -17.74
CA LEU A 294 6.18 37.92 -16.69
C LEU A 294 7.23 38.92 -16.19
N GLU A 295 8.45 38.91 -16.73
CA GLU A 295 9.56 39.77 -16.29
C GLU A 295 9.70 39.79 -14.75
N ALA A 296 9.67 38.61 -14.14
CA ALA A 296 9.67 38.41 -12.69
C ALA A 296 10.62 37.27 -12.30
N GLY A 297 11.16 37.31 -11.07
CA GLY A 297 12.03 36.25 -10.58
C GLY A 297 11.26 34.94 -10.34
N PRO A 298 11.82 33.75 -10.64
CA PRO A 298 11.14 32.47 -10.39
C PRO A 298 10.70 32.24 -8.94
N GLY A 299 11.38 32.86 -7.98
CA GLY A 299 11.04 32.80 -6.55
C GLY A 299 9.77 33.58 -6.19
N ASP A 300 9.40 34.57 -7.01
CA ASP A 300 8.20 35.39 -6.83
C ASP A 300 6.98 34.80 -7.55
N LEU A 301 7.16 33.68 -8.26
CA LEU A 301 6.10 33.02 -9.02
C LEU A 301 5.44 31.91 -8.19
N GLU A 302 4.13 31.80 -8.31
CA GLU A 302 3.34 30.69 -7.80
C GLU A 302 2.48 30.08 -8.91
N ILE A 303 2.07 28.82 -8.73
CA ILE A 303 1.12 28.17 -9.62
C ILE A 303 -0.21 28.06 -8.89
N ALA A 304 -1.26 28.60 -9.51
CA ALA A 304 -2.62 28.56 -9.00
C ALA A 304 -3.60 28.63 -10.17
N ASP A 305 -4.73 27.92 -10.05
CA ASP A 305 -5.84 27.99 -11.02
C ASP A 305 -5.40 27.76 -12.48
N GLY A 306 -4.42 26.89 -12.73
CA GLY A 306 -3.90 26.58 -14.07
C GLY A 306 -3.06 27.70 -14.69
N HIS A 307 -2.52 28.60 -13.85
CA HIS A 307 -1.67 29.71 -14.26
C HIS A 307 -0.40 29.76 -13.42
N VAL A 308 0.69 30.24 -14.03
CA VAL A 308 1.83 30.76 -13.28
C VAL A 308 1.61 32.26 -13.09
N ARG A 309 1.66 32.76 -11.87
CA ARG A 309 1.41 34.17 -11.54
C ARG A 309 2.44 34.76 -10.59
N VAL A 310 2.67 36.07 -10.67
CA VAL A 310 3.53 36.79 -9.73
C VAL A 310 2.75 37.01 -8.42
N ALA A 311 3.29 36.52 -7.31
CA ALA A 311 2.64 36.54 -6.01
C ALA A 311 2.21 37.96 -5.60
N GLY A 312 0.95 38.09 -5.15
CA GLY A 312 0.39 39.38 -4.74
C GLY A 312 -0.03 40.33 -5.86
N THR A 313 -0.03 39.87 -7.12
CA THR A 313 -0.46 40.67 -8.29
C THR A 313 -1.48 39.92 -9.15
N ASP A 314 -2.00 40.60 -10.18
CA ASP A 314 -2.86 40.05 -11.24
C ASP A 314 -2.06 39.56 -12.47
N ARG A 315 -0.73 39.70 -12.48
CA ARG A 315 0.13 39.28 -13.59
C ARG A 315 0.24 37.76 -13.61
N ALA A 316 -0.32 37.14 -14.64
CA ALA A 316 -0.36 35.69 -14.80
C ALA A 316 -0.21 35.28 -16.26
N VAL A 317 0.28 34.06 -16.47
CA VAL A 317 0.31 33.40 -17.78
C VAL A 317 -0.25 31.98 -17.63
N SER A 318 -1.12 31.57 -18.56
CA SER A 318 -1.74 30.25 -18.50
C SER A 318 -0.73 29.14 -18.81
N LEU A 319 -0.95 27.94 -18.29
CA LEU A 319 -0.11 26.78 -18.65
C LEU A 319 -0.11 26.51 -20.16
N ALA A 320 -1.24 26.76 -20.84
CA ALA A 320 -1.35 26.60 -22.29
C ALA A 320 -0.47 27.60 -23.06
N ASP A 321 -0.40 28.85 -22.60
CA ASP A 321 0.43 29.88 -23.23
C ASP A 321 1.92 29.61 -23.00
N ILE A 322 2.29 29.12 -21.80
CA ILE A 322 3.65 28.63 -21.54
C ILE A 322 3.98 27.49 -22.49
N ALA A 323 3.10 26.49 -22.63
CA ALA A 323 3.33 25.32 -23.48
C ALA A 323 3.47 25.67 -24.98
N LYS A 324 2.87 26.79 -25.42
CA LYS A 324 2.97 27.31 -26.80
C LYS A 324 4.16 28.23 -27.02
N SER A 325 4.86 28.63 -25.95
CA SER A 325 6.02 29.52 -26.04
C SER A 325 7.11 28.91 -26.93
N PRO A 326 7.76 29.69 -27.81
CA PRO A 326 8.90 29.21 -28.60
C PRO A 326 10.06 28.66 -27.75
N LYS A 327 10.15 29.09 -26.48
CA LYS A 327 11.17 28.61 -25.52
C LYS A 327 10.80 27.29 -24.85
N ALA A 328 9.53 26.86 -24.93
CA ALA A 328 9.03 25.63 -24.31
C ALA A 328 9.38 24.40 -25.14
N LYS A 329 10.65 23.98 -25.05
CA LYS A 329 11.12 22.76 -25.71
C LYS A 329 10.48 21.51 -25.08
N PRO A 330 10.30 20.40 -25.83
CA PRO A 330 9.66 19.19 -25.32
C PRO A 330 10.25 18.66 -24.00
N GLU A 331 11.57 18.73 -23.82
CA GLU A 331 12.27 18.30 -22.60
C GLU A 331 11.97 19.15 -21.36
N LEU A 332 11.44 20.37 -21.53
CA LEU A 332 11.01 21.22 -20.42
C LEU A 332 9.55 20.95 -20.04
N LEU A 333 8.73 20.49 -20.99
CA LEU A 333 7.32 20.17 -20.80
C LEU A 333 7.08 18.69 -20.44
N ARG A 334 8.10 17.85 -20.60
CA ARG A 334 8.10 16.43 -20.25
C ARG A 334 9.10 16.16 -19.13
N THR A 335 8.61 15.70 -17.99
CA THR A 335 9.45 15.34 -16.85
C THR A 335 9.26 13.87 -16.46
N GLU A 336 10.36 13.29 -16.00
CA GLU A 336 10.50 11.96 -15.38
C GLU A 336 11.30 12.16 -14.09
#